data_AF-A0AA40ZS17-F1
#
_entry.id   AF-A0AA40ZS17-F1
#
_cell.length_a   1.000
_cell.length_b   1.000
_cell.length_c   1.000
_cell.angle_alpha   90.00
_cell.angle_beta   90.00
_cell.angle_gamma   90.00
#
_symmetry.space_group_name_H-M   'P 1'
#
loop_
_entity.id
_entity.type
_entity.pdbx_description
1 polymer ?
#
loop_
_entity_poly.entity_id
_entity_poly.type
_entity_poly.pdbx_seq_one_letter_code
_entity_poly.pdbx_strand_id
1 'polypeptide(L)'
;MKAKVCKDGFVWLVISKEAAYQLFSSDIEVFRLYDDDSEGACDDANDIRFHNGEFGIEVGFIKDLLPKCPVCDNAMIPSRYEGSDWECLECDNEYLASEI
;
A
#
# COMPACT_ATOMS: atom_id res chain seq x y z
N MET A 1 -2.07 -11.01 -5.04
CA MET A 1 -1.29 -10.13 -4.15
C MET A 1 -2.26 -9.54 -3.14
N LYS A 2 -1.89 -9.51 -1.85
CA LYS A 2 -2.73 -8.98 -0.77
C LYS A 2 -2.07 -7.70 -0.25
N ALA A 3 -2.83 -6.64 -0.06
CA ALA A 3 -2.37 -5.45 0.63
C ALA A 3 -2.87 -5.48 2.08
N LYS A 4 -2.04 -5.06 3.03
CA LYS A 4 -2.45 -4.73 4.40
C LYS A 4 -2.41 -3.22 4.53
N VAL A 5 -3.52 -2.62 4.95
CA VAL A 5 -3.65 -1.17 5.17
C VAL A 5 -3.76 -0.92 6.66
N CYS A 6 -2.82 -0.19 7.23
CA CYS A 6 -2.79 0.18 8.64
C CYS A 6 -3.78 1.31 8.93
N LYS A 7 -4.09 1.55 10.21
CA LYS A 7 -5.06 2.59 10.63
C LYS A 7 -4.68 4.01 10.23
N ASP A 8 -3.38 4.29 10.09
CA ASP A 8 -2.84 5.57 9.61
C ASP A 8 -2.83 5.69 8.08
N GLY A 9 -3.28 4.65 7.38
CA GLY A 9 -3.33 4.58 5.93
C GLY A 9 -2.02 4.11 5.29
N PHE A 10 -1.03 3.65 6.05
CA PHE A 10 0.17 3.04 5.48
C PHE A 10 -0.15 1.67 4.86
N VAL A 11 0.50 1.35 3.73
CA VAL A 11 0.22 0.16 2.93
C VAL A 11 1.44 -0.74 2.84
N TRP A 12 1.25 -1.99 3.22
CA TRP A 12 2.20 -3.08 3.01
C TRP A 12 1.73 -3.99 1.87
N LEU A 13 2.63 -4.34 0.96
CA LEU A 13 2.40 -5.47 0.07
C LEU A 13 2.74 -6.75 0.84
N VAL A 14 1.73 -7.53 1.17
CA VAL A 14 1.90 -8.81 1.88
C VAL A 14 2.45 -9.85 0.92
N ILE A 15 3.56 -10.46 1.31
CA ILE A 15 4.30 -11.45 0.54
C ILE A 15 4.37 -12.79 1.28
N SER A 16 4.59 -13.87 0.53
CA SER A 16 4.80 -15.19 1.12
C SER A 16 6.18 -15.27 1.78
N LYS A 17 6.36 -16.26 2.67
CA LYS A 17 7.64 -16.52 3.33
C LYS A 17 8.75 -16.87 2.33
N GLU A 18 8.42 -17.58 1.27
CA GLU A 18 9.33 -17.91 0.18
C GLU A 18 9.77 -16.65 -0.58
N ALA A 19 8.82 -15.76 -0.89
CA ALA A 19 9.13 -14.48 -1.52
C ALA A 19 9.97 -13.59 -0.60
N ALA A 20 9.70 -13.58 0.71
CA ALA A 20 10.50 -12.86 1.70
C ALA A 20 11.97 -13.30 1.66
N TYR A 21 12.26 -14.61 1.62
CA TYR A 21 13.64 -15.09 1.46
C TYR A 21 14.28 -14.64 0.15
N GLN A 22 13.56 -14.72 -0.96
CA GLN A 22 14.10 -14.31 -2.27
C GLN A 22 14.45 -12.83 -2.31
N LEU A 23 13.54 -11.97 -1.84
CA LEU A 23 13.71 -10.53 -1.79
C LEU A 23 14.84 -10.14 -0.82
N PHE A 24 14.83 -10.71 0.39
CA PHE A 24 15.89 -10.46 1.37
C PHE A 24 17.27 -10.90 0.85
N SER A 25 17.37 -12.05 0.17
CA SER A 25 18.62 -12.50 -0.46
C SER A 25 19.08 -11.63 -1.63
N SER A 26 18.21 -10.74 -2.11
CA SER A 26 18.48 -9.75 -3.16
C SER A 26 18.69 -8.34 -2.59
N ASP A 27 18.95 -8.22 -1.28
CA ASP A 27 19.12 -6.95 -0.54
C ASP A 27 17.90 -6.01 -0.63
N ILE A 28 16.70 -6.57 -0.82
CA ILE A 28 15.44 -5.81 -0.71
C ILE A 28 14.95 -5.91 0.74
N GLU A 29 14.60 -4.76 1.31
CA GLU A 29 14.12 -4.67 2.68
C GLU A 29 12.77 -5.38 2.84
N VAL A 30 12.67 -6.23 3.86
CA VAL A 30 11.48 -7.02 4.17
C VAL A 30 11.16 -6.86 5.64
N PHE A 31 9.87 -6.75 5.95
CA PHE A 31 9.38 -6.52 7.30
C PHE A 31 8.53 -7.69 7.78
N ARG A 32 8.67 -8.04 9.06
CA ARG A 32 7.71 -8.85 9.80
C ARG A 32 6.53 -7.97 10.17
N LEU A 33 5.32 -8.42 9.86
CA LEU A 33 4.09 -7.73 10.19
C LEU A 33 3.38 -8.46 11.34
N TYR A 34 2.86 -7.68 12.30
CA TYR A 34 2.13 -8.16 13.46
C TYR A 34 0.65 -7.75 13.40
N ASP A 35 -0.21 -8.44 14.14
CA ASP A 35 -1.67 -8.21 14.09
C ASP A 35 -2.10 -6.88 14.71
N ASP A 36 -1.24 -6.23 15.50
CA ASP A 36 -1.48 -4.95 16.16
C ASP A 36 -1.09 -3.73 15.31
N ASP A 37 -0.92 -3.93 14.00
CA ASP A 37 -0.42 -2.97 13.01
C ASP A 37 1.05 -2.56 13.19
N SER A 38 1.79 -3.17 14.11
CA SER A 38 3.24 -2.97 14.22
C SER A 38 4.03 -3.82 13.21
N GLU A 39 5.27 -3.40 13.00
CA GLU A 39 6.23 -4.02 12.11
C GLU A 39 7.62 -4.11 12.75
N GLY A 40 8.45 -4.99 12.19
CA GLY A 40 9.88 -5.01 12.48
C GLY A 40 10.66 -5.45 11.25
N ALA A 41 11.74 -4.74 10.94
CA ALA A 41 12.64 -5.13 9.87
C ALA A 41 13.17 -6.55 10.11
N CYS A 42 13.39 -7.28 9.02
CA CYS A 42 14.20 -8.50 9.03
C CYS A 42 15.65 -8.06 8.89
N ASP A 43 16.45 -8.28 9.92
CA ASP A 43 17.89 -7.95 9.90
C ASP A 43 18.72 -9.15 9.42
N ASP A 44 18.19 -10.36 9.60
CA ASP A 44 18.80 -11.60 9.12
C ASP A 44 17.77 -12.65 8.67
N ALA A 45 18.27 -13.75 8.10
CA ALA A 45 17.42 -14.84 7.61
C ALA A 45 16.67 -15.58 8.74
N ASN A 46 17.09 -15.49 10.01
CA ASN A 46 16.40 -16.08 11.15
C ASN A 46 15.11 -15.32 11.47
N ASP A 47 15.06 -14.01 11.27
CA ASP A 47 13.83 -13.23 11.42
C ASP A 47 12.74 -13.75 10.49
N ILE A 48 13.11 -14.07 9.24
CA ILE A 48 12.20 -14.72 8.29
C ILE A 48 11.90 -16.13 8.78
N ARG A 49 12.92 -16.94 9.13
CA ARG A 49 12.74 -18.34 9.51
C ARG A 49 11.75 -18.55 10.66
N PHE A 50 11.90 -17.79 11.74
CA PHE A 50 11.19 -18.03 12.98
C PHE A 50 9.91 -17.19 13.14
N HIS A 51 9.71 -16.14 12.33
CA HIS A 51 8.45 -15.43 12.32
C HIS A 51 7.34 -16.27 11.67
N ASN A 52 6.17 -16.29 12.32
CA ASN A 52 4.99 -17.05 11.87
C ASN A 52 3.87 -16.14 11.35
N GLY A 53 4.04 -14.82 11.46
CA GLY A 53 3.09 -13.85 10.92
C GLY A 53 3.32 -13.58 9.44
N GLU A 54 2.72 -12.49 8.98
CA GLU A 54 2.87 -12.03 7.60
C GLU A 54 4.22 -11.31 7.41
N PHE A 55 4.65 -11.26 6.15
CA PHE A 55 5.79 -10.46 5.71
C PHE A 55 5.32 -9.38 4.75
N GLY A 56 5.95 -8.22 4.79
CA GLY A 56 5.61 -7.07 3.99
C GLY A 56 6.81 -6.45 3.30
N ILE A 57 6.58 -5.83 2.15
CA ILE A 57 7.41 -4.76 1.63
C ILE A 57 6.63 -3.45 1.67
N GLU A 58 7.33 -2.35 1.92
CA GLU A 58 6.75 -1.02 1.98
C GLU A 58 6.21 -0.61 0.60
N VAL A 59 4.98 -0.09 0.57
CA VAL A 59 4.39 0.55 -0.61
C VAL A 59 4.29 2.07 -0.41
N GLY A 60 3.97 2.52 0.81
CA GLY A 60 3.78 3.92 1.17
C GLY A 60 2.37 4.19 1.72
N PHE A 61 1.93 5.46 1.76
CA PHE A 61 0.61 5.81 2.26
C PHE A 61 -0.45 5.80 1.15
N ILE A 62 -1.66 5.35 1.47
CA ILE A 62 -2.78 5.29 0.52
C ILE A 62 -3.09 6.64 -0.13
N LYS A 63 -2.96 7.74 0.62
CA LYS A 63 -3.18 9.12 0.13
C LYS A 63 -2.25 9.49 -1.04
N ASP A 64 -1.08 8.86 -1.13
CA ASP A 64 -0.08 9.13 -2.16
C ASP A 64 -0.30 8.24 -3.40
N LEU A 65 -1.14 7.20 -3.27
CA LEU A 65 -1.56 6.33 -4.37
C LEU A 65 -2.84 6.81 -5.06
N LEU A 66 -3.54 7.79 -4.47
CA LEU A 66 -4.76 8.35 -5.05
C LEU A 66 -4.42 9.22 -6.28
N PRO A 67 -5.21 9.13 -7.36
CA PRO A 67 -4.98 9.94 -8.55
C PRO A 67 -5.12 11.43 -8.22
N LYS A 68 -4.36 12.24 -8.96
CA LYS A 68 -4.39 13.70 -8.82
C LYS A 68 -5.39 14.31 -9.79
N CYS A 69 -6.13 15.30 -9.33
CA CYS A 69 -7.05 16.04 -10.17
C CYS A 69 -6.30 16.76 -11.31
N PRO A 70 -6.66 16.56 -12.58
CA PRO A 70 -6.01 17.22 -13.72
C PRO A 70 -6.08 18.75 -13.70
N VAL A 71 -6.98 19.32 -12.89
CA VAL A 71 -7.22 20.77 -12.81
C VAL A 71 -6.49 21.43 -11.65
N CYS A 72 -6.49 20.82 -10.46
CA CYS A 72 -5.94 21.46 -9.24
C CYS A 72 -4.86 20.65 -8.52
N ASP A 73 -4.48 19.47 -9.04
CA ASP A 73 -3.44 18.59 -8.49
C ASP A 73 -3.71 18.05 -7.06
N ASN A 74 -4.90 18.30 -6.50
CA ASN A 74 -5.32 17.68 -5.25
C ASN A 74 -5.64 16.20 -5.45
N ALA A 75 -5.41 15.39 -4.41
CA ALA A 75 -5.79 13.99 -4.41
C ALA A 75 -7.31 13.85 -4.57
N MET A 76 -7.73 13.00 -5.49
CA MET A 76 -9.13 12.66 -5.70
C MET A 76 -9.53 11.47 -4.83
N ILE A 77 -10.82 11.37 -4.54
CA ILE A 77 -11.40 10.22 -3.83
C ILE A 77 -12.30 9.43 -4.78
N PRO A 78 -12.64 8.17 -4.46
CA PRO A 78 -13.63 7.43 -5.23
C PRO A 78 -14.95 8.22 -5.33
N SER A 79 -15.52 8.32 -6.54
CA SER A 79 -16.76 9.08 -6.74
C SER A 79 -17.93 8.45 -5.98
N ARG A 80 -18.79 9.30 -5.43
CA ARG A 80 -20.07 8.88 -4.82
C ARG A 80 -21.19 8.72 -5.85
N TYR A 81 -20.97 9.14 -7.10
CA TYR A 81 -21.97 9.15 -8.16
C TYR A 81 -21.76 7.98 -9.12
N GLU A 82 -22.86 7.40 -9.60
CA GLU A 82 -22.81 6.36 -10.62
C GLU A 82 -22.33 6.95 -11.96
N GLY A 83 -21.41 6.23 -12.63
CA GLY A 83 -20.87 6.63 -13.93
C GLY A 83 -19.56 7.41 -13.86
N SER A 84 -19.04 7.66 -12.66
CA SER A 84 -17.74 8.27 -12.41
C SER A 84 -16.92 7.37 -11.50
N ASP A 85 -15.59 7.35 -11.67
CA ASP A 85 -14.69 6.57 -10.81
C ASP A 85 -14.09 7.45 -9.71
N TRP A 86 -13.85 8.73 -10.00
CA TRP A 86 -13.15 9.66 -9.12
C TRP A 86 -13.88 10.99 -9.01
N GLU A 87 -13.86 11.59 -7.82
CA GLU A 87 -14.33 12.95 -7.59
C GLU A 87 -13.23 13.80 -6.93
N CYS A 88 -13.10 15.04 -7.42
CA CYS A 88 -12.26 16.05 -6.80
C CYS A 88 -13.11 16.99 -5.96
N LEU A 89 -13.00 16.91 -4.63
CA LEU A 89 -13.76 17.75 -3.71
C LEU A 89 -13.44 19.24 -3.79
N GLU A 90 -12.27 19.60 -4.31
CA GLU A 90 -11.83 21.00 -4.41
C GLU A 90 -12.37 21.70 -5.68
N CYS A 91 -12.47 20.95 -6.78
CA CYS A 91 -12.98 21.47 -8.05
C CYS A 91 -14.45 21.13 -8.30
N ASP A 92 -15.05 20.26 -7.48
CA ASP A 92 -16.38 19.69 -7.67
C ASP A 92 -16.55 19.03 -9.06
N ASN A 93 -15.47 18.39 -9.53
CA ASN A 93 -15.42 17.70 -10.82
C ASN A 93 -15.34 16.18 -10.61
N GLU A 94 -15.84 15.45 -11.60
CA GLU A 94 -15.85 13.99 -11.62
C GLU A 94 -15.10 13.47 -12.85
N TYR A 95 -14.49 12.29 -12.71
CA TYR A 95 -13.69 11.67 -13.76
C TYR A 95 -13.89 10.16 -13.80
N LEU A 96 -13.83 9.60 -15.01
CA LEU A 96 -13.58 8.19 -15.24
C LEU A 96 -12.09 7.89 -15.05
N ALA A 97 -11.77 6.66 -14.67
CA ALA A 97 -10.40 6.20 -14.53
C ALA A 97 -9.61 6.26 -15.86
N SER A 98 -10.31 6.30 -17.00
CA SER A 98 -9.69 6.46 -18.32
C SER A 98 -9.30 7.91 -18.67
N GLU A 99 -9.68 8.90 -17.87
CA GLU A 99 -9.46 10.33 -18.14
C GLU A 99 -8.25 10.91 -17.39
N ILE A 100 -7.58 10.10 -16.58
CA ILE A 100 -6.46 10.46 -15.70
C ILE A 100 -5.18 9.72 -16.05
#